data_AF-A0A8D8SUJ2-F1
#
_entry.id   AF-A0A8D8SUJ2-F1
#
_cell.length_a   1.000
_cell.length_b   1.000
_cell.length_c   1.000
_cell.angle_alpha   90.00
_cell.angle_beta   90.00
_cell.angle_gamma   90.00
#
_symmetry.space_group_name_H-M   'P 1'
#
loop_
_entity.id
_entity.type
_entity.pdbx_description
1 polymer ?
#
loop_
_entity_poly.entity_id
_entity_poly.type
_entity_poly.pdbx_seq_one_letter_code
_entity_poly.pdbx_strand_id
1 'polypeptide(L)'
;METKGVAIQLKYEALTEDAVRTALDMLITPRYGYKQRMRQMSAVFRDTPHSSADKIVYWTNYILQHGGSHLTPVSKQLTTVEYYLIDVLAFVIVMPLALVWLTKVLMCMWCGKMTKTSSKKIETKEKS
;
A
#
# COMPACT_ATOMS: atom_id res chain seq x y z
N MET A 1 13.41 -17.01 17.15
CA MET A 1 13.15 -18.38 16.66
C MET A 1 14.45 -19.18 16.59
N GLU A 2 15.51 -18.61 16.00
CA GLU A 2 16.85 -19.23 15.97
C GLU A 2 17.49 -19.37 17.35
N THR A 3 17.44 -18.33 18.18
CA THR A 3 17.97 -18.33 19.56
C THR A 3 17.30 -19.35 20.48
N LYS A 4 16.09 -19.80 20.12
CA LYS A 4 15.33 -20.83 20.84
C LYS A 4 15.59 -22.25 20.28
N GLY A 5 16.40 -22.37 19.22
CA GLY A 5 16.68 -23.63 18.54
C GLY A 5 15.44 -24.26 17.90
N VAL A 6 14.49 -23.43 17.44
CA VAL A 6 13.19 -23.86 16.87
C VAL A 6 13.16 -23.72 15.35
N ALA A 7 14.02 -22.87 14.78
CA ALA A 7 14.13 -22.66 13.35
C ALA A 7 15.58 -22.40 12.92
N ILE A 8 15.85 -22.61 11.63
CA ILE A 8 17.11 -22.26 10.95
C ILE A 8 16.77 -21.15 9.96
N GLN A 9 17.43 -19.99 10.04
CA GLN A 9 17.24 -18.89 9.10
C GLN A 9 18.22 -19.04 7.95
N LEU A 10 17.70 -19.09 6.72
CA LEU A 10 18.51 -18.95 5.52
C LEU A 10 18.38 -17.53 5.01
N LYS A 11 19.53 -16.88 4.75
CA LYS A 11 19.56 -15.57 4.08
C LYS A 11 19.28 -15.76 2.60
N TYR A 12 18.53 -14.84 2.00
CA TYR A 12 18.16 -14.88 0.58
C TYR A 12 19.38 -14.93 -0.34
N GLU A 13 20.44 -14.20 0.03
CA GLU A 13 21.72 -14.16 -0.70
C GLU A 13 22.48 -15.50 -0.68
N ALA A 14 22.17 -16.39 0.27
CA ALA A 14 22.84 -17.68 0.45
C ALA A 14 21.92 -18.87 0.12
N LEU A 15 20.84 -18.63 -0.61
CA LEU A 15 19.82 -19.64 -0.92
C LEU A 15 20.28 -20.52 -2.09
N THR A 16 21.12 -21.50 -1.81
CA THR A 16 21.52 -22.56 -2.75
C THR A 16 20.77 -23.85 -2.47
N GLU A 17 20.67 -24.73 -3.48
CA GLU A 17 20.01 -26.04 -3.33
C GLU A 17 20.63 -26.86 -2.17
N ASP A 18 21.96 -26.86 -2.08
CA ASP A 18 22.70 -27.57 -1.05
C ASP A 18 22.44 -27.00 0.36
N ALA A 19 22.34 -25.67 0.48
CA ALA A 19 22.01 -25.03 1.76
C ALA A 19 20.61 -25.42 2.25
N VAL A 20 19.64 -25.48 1.34
CA VAL A 20 18.27 -25.90 1.65
C VAL A 20 18.22 -27.38 2.03
N ARG A 21 18.90 -28.25 1.27
CA ARG A 21 18.99 -29.70 1.55
C ARG A 21 19.62 -29.95 2.93
N THR A 22 20.69 -29.25 3.24
CA THR A 22 21.39 -29.35 4.53
C THR A 22 20.50 -28.88 5.68
N ALA A 23 19.79 -27.77 5.51
CA ALA A 23 18.86 -27.28 6.53
C ALA A 23 17.69 -28.25 6.77
N LEU A 24 17.14 -28.84 5.71
CA LEU A 24 16.10 -29.88 5.81
C LEU A 24 16.59 -31.12 6.55
N ASP A 25 17.80 -31.60 6.22
CA ASP A 25 18.40 -32.75 6.88
C ASP A 25 18.59 -32.49 8.39
N MET A 26 19.08 -31.30 8.75
CA MET A 26 19.20 -30.87 10.15
C MET A 26 17.86 -30.79 10.88
N LEU A 27 16.79 -30.34 10.23
CA LEU A 27 15.45 -30.22 10.83
C LEU A 27 14.77 -31.58 11.05
N ILE A 28 14.94 -32.51 10.12
CA ILE A 28 14.31 -33.84 10.15
C ILE A 28 15.08 -34.79 11.06
N THR A 29 16.41 -34.65 11.10
CA THR A 29 17.28 -35.52 11.90
C THR A 29 16.99 -35.38 13.39
N PRO A 30 16.56 -36.47 14.08
CA PRO A 30 16.15 -36.42 15.50
C PRO A 30 17.26 -35.92 16.45
N ARG A 31 18.53 -36.14 16.07
CA ARG A 31 19.71 -35.77 16.86
C ARG A 31 19.78 -34.29 17.22
N TYR A 32 19.25 -33.41 16.37
CA TYR A 32 19.33 -31.96 16.59
C TYR A 32 18.14 -31.38 17.37
N GLY A 33 17.08 -32.17 17.58
CA GLY A 33 15.99 -31.85 18.52
C GLY A 33 15.08 -30.68 18.12
N TYR A 34 15.21 -30.09 16.92
CA TYR A 34 14.40 -28.97 16.45
C TYR A 34 12.89 -29.25 16.53
N LYS A 35 12.47 -30.44 16.06
CA LYS A 35 11.07 -30.89 16.11
C LYS A 35 10.50 -30.95 17.53
N GLN A 36 11.29 -31.39 18.51
CA GLN A 36 10.84 -31.50 19.90
C GLN A 36 10.69 -30.13 20.55
N ARG A 37 11.66 -29.23 20.34
CA ARG A 37 11.58 -27.84 20.83
C ARG A 37 10.40 -27.10 20.19
N MET A 38 10.16 -27.31 18.89
CA MET A 38 9.00 -26.75 18.20
C MET A 38 7.68 -27.27 18.77
N ARG A 39 7.58 -28.57 19.08
CA ARG A 39 6.39 -29.16 19.72
C ARG A 39 6.15 -28.58 21.12
N GLN A 40 7.21 -28.44 21.93
CA GLN A 40 7.11 -27.81 23.25
C GLN A 40 6.67 -26.36 23.15
N MET A 41 7.26 -25.58 22.23
CA MET A 41 6.85 -24.20 21.99
C MET A 41 5.40 -24.10 21.48
N SER A 42 4.96 -25.03 20.64
CA SER A 42 3.58 -25.11 20.17
C SER A 42 2.60 -25.43 21.30
N ALA A 43 2.98 -26.33 22.21
CA ALA A 43 2.19 -26.64 23.41
C ALA A 43 2.05 -25.39 24.29
N VAL A 44 3.17 -24.71 24.61
CA VAL A 44 3.15 -23.46 25.39
C VAL A 44 2.31 -22.36 24.73
N PHE A 45 2.35 -22.25 23.39
CA PHE A 45 1.53 -21.28 22.67
C PHE A 45 0.03 -21.63 22.68
N ARG A 46 -0.31 -22.93 22.69
CA ARG A 46 -1.68 -23.41 22.79
C ARG A 46 -2.21 -23.40 24.22
N ASP A 47 -1.32 -23.53 25.21
CA ASP A 47 -1.60 -23.46 26.64
C ASP A 47 -1.91 -22.04 27.13
N THR A 48 -2.20 -21.09 26.24
CA THR A 48 -2.68 -19.78 26.69
C THR A 48 -3.98 -19.97 27.48
N PRO A 49 -4.02 -19.58 28.77
CA PRO A 49 -5.08 -19.96 29.70
C PRO A 49 -6.44 -19.34 29.39
N HIS A 50 -6.47 -18.34 28.50
CA HIS A 50 -7.71 -17.69 28.06
C HIS A 50 -8.02 -18.14 26.64
N SER A 51 -9.22 -18.70 26.46
CA SER A 51 -9.80 -18.91 25.14
C SER A 51 -9.78 -17.61 24.35
N SER A 52 -9.59 -17.68 23.04
CA SER A 52 -9.66 -16.49 22.18
C SER A 52 -10.98 -15.73 22.37
N ALA A 53 -12.07 -16.44 22.67
CA ALA A 53 -13.36 -15.85 23.01
C ALA A 53 -13.31 -15.03 24.31
N ASP A 54 -12.73 -15.60 25.37
CA ASP A 54 -12.63 -14.93 26.68
C ASP A 54 -11.76 -13.67 26.60
N LYS A 55 -10.71 -13.68 25.78
CA LYS A 55 -9.88 -12.48 25.52
C LYS A 55 -10.71 -11.37 24.88
N ILE A 56 -11.55 -11.68 23.89
CA ILE A 56 -12.40 -10.68 23.22
C ILE A 56 -13.39 -10.08 24.22
N VAL A 57 -14.03 -10.92 25.04
CA VAL A 57 -14.95 -10.46 26.09
C VAL A 57 -14.22 -9.58 27.11
N TYR A 58 -13.04 -10.00 27.55
CA TYR A 58 -12.20 -9.22 28.48
C TYR A 58 -11.84 -7.85 27.90
N TRP A 59 -11.31 -7.79 26.67
CA TRP A 59 -10.94 -6.52 26.02
C TRP A 59 -12.16 -5.64 25.77
N THR A 60 -13.31 -6.22 25.40
CA THR A 60 -14.56 -5.47 25.23
C THR A 60 -14.99 -4.85 26.55
N ASN A 61 -15.01 -5.63 27.64
CA ASN A 61 -15.35 -5.14 28.97
C ASN A 61 -14.35 -4.07 29.46
N TYR A 62 -13.07 -4.26 29.18
CA TYR A 62 -12.02 -3.30 29.52
C TYR A 62 -12.24 -1.94 28.82
N ILE A 63 -12.59 -1.96 27.53
CA ILE A 63 -12.90 -0.76 26.75
C ILE A 63 -14.17 -0.08 27.26
N LEU A 64 -15.19 -0.86 27.63
CA LEU A 64 -16.43 -0.35 28.22
C LEU A 64 -16.20 0.29 29.58
N GLN A 65 -15.31 -0.26 30.41
CA GLN A 65 -15.08 0.18 31.78
C GLN A 65 -14.10 1.35 31.89
N HIS A 66 -13.05 1.38 31.08
CA HIS A 66 -11.97 2.38 31.16
C HIS A 66 -12.00 3.40 30.02
N GLY A 67 -12.89 3.20 29.03
CA GLY A 67 -13.02 4.06 27.86
C GLY A 67 -11.88 3.85 26.85
N GLY A 68 -12.25 3.68 25.58
CA GLY A 68 -11.30 3.67 24.47
C GLY A 68 -10.79 5.07 24.09
N SER A 69 -10.55 5.96 25.06
CA SER A 69 -10.07 7.32 24.79
C SER A 69 -8.73 7.34 24.03
N HIS A 70 -7.93 6.29 24.19
CA HIS A 70 -6.70 6.01 23.43
C HIS A 70 -6.91 5.08 22.22
N LEU A 71 -8.11 4.53 22.05
CA LEU A 71 -8.57 3.76 20.88
C LEU A 71 -9.37 4.63 19.90
N THR A 72 -9.25 5.96 20.00
CA THR A 72 -9.78 6.82 18.94
C THR A 72 -9.00 6.49 17.67
N PRO A 73 -9.66 6.04 16.59
CA PRO A 73 -8.96 5.81 15.34
C PRO A 73 -8.26 7.11 14.95
N VAL A 74 -6.98 7.03 14.59
CA VAL A 74 -6.20 8.18 14.09
C VAL A 74 -6.92 8.87 12.93
N SER A 75 -7.80 8.14 12.23
CA SER A 75 -8.77 8.65 11.25
C SER A 75 -9.60 9.85 11.70
N LYS A 76 -9.84 10.01 13.00
CA LYS A 76 -10.58 11.16 13.56
C LYS A 76 -9.68 12.38 13.83
N GLN A 77 -8.36 12.19 13.91
CA GLN A 77 -7.36 13.25 14.11
C GLN A 77 -6.74 13.72 12.79
N LEU A 78 -6.99 13.00 11.69
CA LEU A 78 -6.61 13.45 10.35
C LEU A 78 -7.50 14.64 9.97
N THR A 79 -6.87 15.74 9.56
CA THR A 79 -7.60 16.89 9.01
C THR A 79 -8.48 16.43 7.84
N THR A 80 -9.68 17.00 7.69
CA THR A 80 -10.64 16.63 6.62
C THR A 80 -10.00 16.64 5.21
N VAL A 81 -8.94 17.41 5.04
CA VAL A 81 -8.12 17.50 3.83
C VAL A 81 -7.40 16.19 3.48
N GLU A 82 -6.80 15.54 4.48
CA GLU A 82 -6.09 14.27 4.29
C GLU A 82 -7.07 13.10 4.12
N TYR A 83 -8.22 13.15 4.81
CA TYR A 83 -9.28 12.15 4.64
C TYR A 83 -9.84 12.13 3.21
N TYR A 84 -10.00 13.30 2.59
CA TYR A 84 -10.60 13.41 1.25
C TYR A 84 -9.55 13.51 0.12
N LEU A 85 -8.26 13.49 0.44
CA LEU A 85 -7.14 13.70 -0.49
C LEU A 85 -7.45 14.83 -1.50
N ILE A 86 -7.77 16.01 -0.99
CA ILE A 86 -8.21 17.17 -1.81
C ILE A 86 -7.26 17.45 -2.97
N ASP A 87 -5.95 17.24 -2.76
CA ASP A 87 -4.92 17.37 -3.80
C ASP A 87 -5.18 16.44 -5.01
N VAL A 88 -5.43 15.16 -4.76
CA VAL A 88 -5.74 14.17 -5.82
C VAL A 88 -7.01 14.55 -6.56
N LEU A 89 -8.05 14.99 -5.86
CA LEU A 89 -9.28 15.42 -6.51
C LEU A 89 -9.08 16.68 -7.35
N ALA A 90 -8.31 17.65 -6.86
CA ALA A 90 -7.96 18.86 -7.59
C ALA A 90 -7.21 18.52 -8.88
N PHE A 91 -6.22 17.62 -8.82
CA PHE A 91 -5.50 17.15 -10.01
C PHE A 91 -6.44 16.46 -11.02
N VAL A 92 -7.34 15.58 -10.54
CA VAL A 92 -8.29 14.85 -11.40
C VAL A 92 -9.28 15.78 -12.10
N ILE A 93 -9.68 16.89 -11.48
CA ILE A 93 -10.63 17.85 -12.08
C ILE A 93 -9.92 18.87 -12.98
N VAL A 94 -8.82 19.46 -12.50
CA VAL A 94 -8.13 20.56 -13.20
C VAL A 94 -7.43 20.08 -14.47
N MET A 95 -6.80 18.90 -14.44
CA MET A 95 -6.04 18.36 -15.57
C MET A 95 -6.90 18.18 -16.85
N PRO A 96 -8.07 17.50 -16.83
CA PRO A 96 -8.90 17.39 -18.03
C PRO A 96 -9.49 18.72 -18.48
N LEU A 97 -9.86 19.61 -17.55
CA LEU A 97 -10.35 20.95 -17.90
C LEU A 97 -9.27 21.77 -18.63
N ALA A 98 -8.02 21.71 -18.15
CA ALA A 98 -6.90 22.37 -18.79
C ALA A 98 -6.62 21.82 -20.19
N LEU A 99 -6.70 20.50 -20.39
CA LEU A 99 -6.55 19.88 -21.71
C LEU A 99 -7.65 20.29 -22.69
N VAL A 100 -8.91 20.28 -22.24
CA VAL A 100 -10.05 20.72 -23.07
C VAL A 100 -9.93 22.20 -23.42
N TRP A 101 -9.53 23.03 -22.46
CA TRP A 101 -9.30 24.45 -22.70
C TRP A 101 -8.16 24.69 -23.69
N LEU A 102 -7.03 23.99 -23.51
CA LEU A 102 -5.87 24.11 -24.39
C LEU A 102 -6.19 23.67 -25.82
N THR A 103 -6.90 22.55 -26.00
CA THR A 103 -7.31 22.06 -27.32
C THR A 103 -8.29 23.03 -28.02
N LYS A 104 -9.23 23.62 -27.28
CA LYS A 104 -10.13 24.67 -27.79
C LYS A 104 -9.35 25.91 -28.23
N VAL A 105 -8.41 26.39 -27.41
CA VAL A 105 -7.58 27.56 -27.72
C VAL A 105 -6.72 27.30 -28.96
N LEU A 106 -6.06 26.13 -29.04
CA LEU A 106 -5.27 25.75 -30.20
C LEU A 106 -6.12 25.62 -31.48
N MET A 107 -7.30 25.02 -31.39
CA MET A 107 -8.25 24.94 -32.51
C MET A 107 -8.71 26.32 -32.96
N CYS A 108 -9.07 27.21 -32.04
CA CYS A 108 -9.43 28.59 -32.35
C CYS A 108 -8.26 29.37 -32.98
N MET A 109 -7.03 29.20 -32.49
CA MET A 109 -5.84 29.81 -33.07
C MET A 109 -5.51 29.27 -34.46
N TRP A 110 -5.74 27.99 -34.73
CA TRP A 110 -5.56 27.40 -36.06
C TRP A 110 -6.63 27.88 -37.06
N CYS A 111 -7.90 27.94 -36.65
CA CYS A 111 -8.97 28.52 -37.48
C CYS A 111 -8.73 30.01 -37.75
N GLY A 112 -8.28 30.78 -36.77
CA GLY A 112 -7.96 32.21 -36.93
C GLY A 112 -6.73 32.48 -37.81
N LYS A 113 -5.77 31.56 -37.87
CA LYS A 113 -4.62 31.66 -38.79
C LYS A 113 -4.98 31.30 -40.23
N MET A 114 -5.89 30.34 -40.45
CA MET A 114 -6.38 29.96 -41.78
C MET A 114 -7.21 31.07 -42.44
N THR A 115 -8.11 31.72 -41.69
CA THR A 115 -8.95 32.81 -42.23
C THR A 115 -8.13 34.06 -42.56
N LYS A 116 -7.16 34.44 -41.71
CA LYS A 116 -6.26 35.58 -41.97
C LYS A 116 -5.32 35.35 -43.16
N THR A 117 -4.87 34.12 -43.37
CA THR A 117 -4.02 33.76 -44.52
C THR A 117 -4.81 33.80 -45.82
N SER A 118 -6.09 33.41 -45.81
CA SER A 118 -6.96 33.47 -47.00
C SER A 118 -7.30 34.93 -47.37
N SER A 119 -7.63 35.77 -46.38
CA SER A 119 -7.97 37.19 -46.63
C SER A 119 -6.79 37.98 -47.19
N LYS A 120 -5.56 37.80 -46.66
CA LYS A 120 -4.35 38.44 -47.21
C LYS A 120 -4.04 37.98 -48.63
N LYS A 121 -4.30 36.71 -48.97
CA LYS A 121 -4.04 36.16 -50.31
C LYS A 121 -4.99 36.73 -51.37
N ILE A 122 -6.22 37.06 -50.98
CA ILE A 122 -7.23 37.67 -51.87
C ILE A 122 -6.91 39.15 -52.12
N GLU A 123 -6.57 39.94 -51.10
CA GLU A 123 -6.19 41.36 -51.27
C GLU A 123 -4.92 41.57 -52.12
N THR A 124 -3.99 40.61 -52.12
CA THR A 124 -2.75 40.71 -52.92
C THR A 124 -2.98 40.29 -54.39
N LYS A 125 -4.05 39.53 -54.68
CA LYS A 125 -4.44 39.14 -56.04
C LYS A 125 -5.26 40.21 -56.77
N GLU A 126 -5.94 41.10 -56.05
CA GLU A 126 -6.74 42.20 -56.62
C GLU A 126 -5.90 43.43 -56.99
N LYS A 127 -4.70 43.57 -56.42
CA LYS A 127 -3.76 44.68 -56.68
C LYS A 127 -2.66 44.37 -57.72
N SER A 128 -2.70 43.21 -58.37
CA SER A 128 -1.74 42.78 -59.41
C SER A 128 -2.37 42.74 -60.79
#